data_AF-A0A817I2C0-F1
#
_entry.id   AF-A0A817I2C0-F1
#
_cell.length_a   1.000
_cell.length_b   1.000
_cell.length_c   1.000
_cell.angle_alpha   90.00
_cell.angle_beta   90.00
_cell.angle_gamma   90.00
#
_symmetry.space_group_name_H-M   'P 1'
#
loop_
_entity.id
_entity.type
_entity.pdbx_description
1 polymer ?
#
loop_
_entity_poly.entity_id
_entity_poly.type
_entity_poly.pdbx_seq_one_letter_code
_entity_poly.pdbx_strand_id
1 'polypeptide(L)'
;MILAVAYLLVFGPVIALAQTACTAQNAKGTCISTASCTGRSVAGLCPGAADVQCCIPQGSACTANGRSGICISTTSCAGTPVAGACPGAANIQCCVDSAGSSGSSAGLCGGYAGATVSSIAGNNNVMYSVVKIKPEHLSNPAIYSNSPTASDNTMTTSTACAFDKMAVAAKQAGVTITVASGFRTVARQEYFWNCYQTKACNNGNLAARPGTSNHGRGAALDLNTDCGSQSGATPNCGGSRVLPEQIIKSQLGRFL
;
A
#
# COMPACT_ATOMS: atom_id res chain seq x y z
N MET A 1 -11.14 36.80 -67.86
CA MET A 1 -11.75 36.61 -66.53
C MET A 1 -11.03 35.48 -65.83
N ILE A 2 -10.10 35.78 -64.93
CA ILE A 2 -9.43 34.78 -64.08
C ILE A 2 -9.96 35.03 -62.67
N LEU A 3 -10.83 34.14 -62.19
CA LEU A 3 -11.31 34.15 -60.80
C LEU A 3 -10.16 33.66 -59.91
N ALA A 4 -9.61 34.56 -59.09
CA ALA A 4 -8.75 34.20 -57.98
C ALA A 4 -9.62 33.82 -56.78
N VAL A 5 -9.71 32.52 -56.47
CA VAL A 5 -10.35 32.03 -55.25
C VAL A 5 -9.31 32.12 -54.13
N ALA A 6 -9.44 33.11 -53.27
CA ALA A 6 -8.63 33.25 -52.06
C ALA A 6 -9.14 32.27 -50.99
N TYR A 7 -8.37 31.20 -50.76
CA TYR A 7 -8.60 30.28 -49.64
C TYR A 7 -8.14 30.96 -48.35
N LEU A 8 -9.08 31.48 -47.55
CA LEU A 8 -8.79 31.91 -46.19
C LEU A 8 -8.61 30.66 -45.31
N LEU A 9 -7.37 30.37 -44.90
CA LEU A 9 -7.08 29.39 -43.87
C LEU A 9 -7.51 29.97 -42.51
N VAL A 10 -8.67 29.55 -42.02
CA VAL A 10 -9.15 29.91 -40.68
C VAL A 10 -8.41 29.05 -39.65
N PHE A 11 -7.39 29.61 -39.00
CA PHE A 11 -6.75 28.99 -37.84
C PHE A 11 -7.67 29.13 -36.62
N GLY A 12 -8.44 28.09 -36.31
CA GLY A 12 -9.18 28.01 -35.05
C GLY A 12 -8.22 27.91 -33.86
N PRO A 13 -8.60 28.43 -32.67
CA PRO A 13 -7.76 28.30 -31.47
C PRO A 13 -7.61 26.83 -31.12
N VAL A 14 -6.37 26.35 -31.11
CA VAL A 14 -6.03 25.02 -30.59
C VAL A 14 -6.25 25.09 -29.07
N ILE A 15 -7.38 24.57 -28.61
CA ILE A 15 -7.62 24.39 -27.17
C ILE A 15 -6.66 23.28 -26.72
N ALA A 16 -5.51 23.67 -26.19
CA ALA A 16 -4.57 22.75 -25.57
C ALA A 16 -5.25 22.14 -24.34
N LEU A 17 -5.61 20.86 -24.43
CA LEU A 17 -6.01 20.07 -23.27
C LEU A 17 -4.89 20.18 -22.23
N ALA A 18 -5.16 20.79 -21.08
CA ALA A 18 -4.19 20.87 -19.99
C ALA A 18 -3.80 19.45 -19.61
N GLN A 19 -2.58 19.05 -19.96
CA GLN A 19 -2.08 17.72 -19.66
C GLN A 19 -1.94 17.59 -18.14
N THR A 20 -2.88 16.87 -17.52
CA THR A 20 -2.89 16.64 -16.06
C THR A 20 -2.05 15.44 -15.67
N ALA A 21 -1.72 14.55 -16.60
CA ALA A 21 -0.90 13.36 -16.36
C ALA A 21 0.45 13.46 -17.06
N CYS A 22 1.50 13.00 -16.39
CA CYS A 22 2.85 12.98 -16.91
C CYS A 22 3.49 11.61 -16.65
N THR A 23 4.55 11.30 -17.39
CA THR A 23 5.36 10.10 -17.14
C THR A 23 6.82 10.49 -17.13
N ALA A 24 7.52 10.19 -16.05
CA ALA A 24 8.97 10.33 -15.99
C ALA A 24 9.59 8.95 -15.82
N GLN A 25 10.47 8.53 -16.74
CA GLN A 25 11.28 7.32 -16.59
C GLN A 25 10.45 6.07 -16.18
N ASN A 26 9.28 5.88 -16.82
CA ASN A 26 8.29 4.82 -16.57
C ASN A 26 7.42 4.93 -15.30
N ALA A 27 7.54 6.01 -14.53
CA ALA A 27 6.64 6.30 -13.41
C ALA A 27 5.54 7.30 -13.83
N LYS A 28 4.28 6.92 -13.62
CA LYS A 28 3.12 7.79 -13.84
C LYS A 28 3.04 8.83 -12.73
N GLY A 29 2.79 10.08 -13.11
CA GLY A 29 2.61 11.21 -12.21
C GLY A 29 1.52 12.16 -12.67
N THR A 30 1.31 13.20 -11.88
CA THR A 30 0.31 14.25 -12.13
C THR A 30 1.02 15.61 -12.23
N CYS A 31 0.66 16.40 -13.23
CA CYS A 31 1.13 17.78 -13.35
C CYS A 31 0.44 18.66 -12.30
N ILE A 32 1.20 19.10 -11.30
CA ILE A 32 0.71 19.94 -10.21
C ILE A 32 1.85 20.86 -9.72
N SER A 33 1.50 21.94 -9.03
CA SER A 33 2.50 22.83 -8.41
C SER A 33 3.43 22.05 -7.49
N THR A 34 4.72 22.37 -7.52
CA THR A 34 5.76 21.82 -6.63
C THR A 34 5.39 21.96 -5.15
N ALA A 35 4.68 23.03 -4.79
CA ALA A 35 4.22 23.27 -3.42
C ALA A 35 3.15 22.27 -2.96
N SER A 36 2.36 21.73 -3.89
CA SER A 36 1.28 20.77 -3.62
C SER A 36 1.72 19.32 -3.82
N CYS A 37 2.94 19.10 -4.31
CA CYS A 37 3.45 17.76 -4.53
C CYS A 37 3.95 17.15 -3.21
N THR A 38 3.23 16.15 -2.71
CA THR A 38 3.67 15.32 -1.57
C THR A 38 4.69 14.23 -1.99
N GLY A 39 4.91 14.11 -3.31
CA GLY A 39 5.84 13.20 -3.96
C GLY A 39 7.12 13.89 -4.45
N ARG A 40 7.65 13.41 -5.58
CA ARG A 40 8.75 14.04 -6.31
C ARG A 40 8.24 14.87 -7.47
N SER A 41 8.61 16.14 -7.55
CA SER A 41 8.44 16.96 -8.75
C SER A 41 9.57 16.74 -9.77
N VAL A 42 9.22 16.50 -11.03
CA VAL A 42 10.15 16.43 -12.17
C VAL A 42 9.82 17.55 -13.15
N ALA A 43 10.74 18.50 -13.29
CA ALA A 43 10.62 19.65 -14.19
C ALA A 43 10.61 19.24 -15.67
N GLY A 44 10.01 20.08 -16.51
CA GLY A 44 10.06 19.94 -17.98
C GLY A 44 9.15 18.85 -18.57
N LEU A 45 8.35 18.17 -17.75
CA LEU A 45 7.41 17.13 -18.18
C LEU A 45 5.94 17.56 -18.14
N CYS A 46 5.69 18.80 -17.73
CA CYS A 46 4.36 19.38 -17.63
C CYS A 46 4.34 20.73 -18.35
N PRO A 47 3.29 21.04 -19.12
CA PRO A 47 3.12 22.34 -19.73
C PRO A 47 2.75 23.38 -18.67
N GLY A 48 3.06 24.65 -18.94
CA GLY A 48 2.65 25.78 -18.10
C GLY A 48 3.78 26.39 -17.27
N ALA A 49 3.43 26.91 -16.09
CA ALA A 49 4.35 27.61 -15.22
C ALA A 49 5.48 26.70 -14.72
N ALA A 50 6.64 27.29 -14.42
CA ALA A 50 7.85 26.55 -14.03
C ALA A 50 7.68 25.74 -12.73
N ASP A 51 6.73 26.12 -11.88
CA ASP A 51 6.37 25.40 -10.66
C ASP A 51 5.39 24.25 -10.91
N VAL A 52 4.74 24.17 -12.07
CA VAL A 52 3.91 23.03 -12.46
C VAL A 52 4.83 21.94 -13.00
N GLN A 53 5.07 20.93 -12.18
CA GLN A 53 6.01 19.85 -12.48
C GLN A 53 5.31 18.50 -12.39
N CYS A 54 5.95 17.48 -12.96
CA CYS A 54 5.42 16.13 -12.89
C CYS A 54 5.59 15.58 -11.49
N CYS A 55 4.52 15.57 -10.70
CA CYS A 55 4.51 15.01 -9.35
C CYS A 55 4.32 13.50 -9.41
N ILE A 56 5.38 12.78 -9.09
CA ILE A 56 5.39 11.33 -8.97
C ILE A 56 5.20 10.99 -7.48
N PRO A 57 4.16 10.22 -7.09
CA PRO A 57 3.95 9.84 -5.70
C PRO A 57 5.16 9.12 -5.08
N GLN A 58 5.38 9.29 -3.77
CA GLN A 58 6.33 8.47 -3.01
C GLN A 58 5.93 6.99 -3.08
N GLY A 59 6.90 6.08 -3.00
CA GLY A 59 6.65 4.64 -3.13
C GLY A 59 6.51 4.15 -4.57
N SER A 60 6.96 4.94 -5.55
CA SER A 60 7.09 4.48 -6.94
C SER A 60 8.07 3.32 -7.03
N ALA A 61 7.75 2.32 -7.85
CA ALA A 61 8.62 1.17 -8.05
C ALA A 61 9.95 1.62 -8.69
N CYS A 62 11.04 1.01 -8.26
CA CYS A 62 12.37 1.20 -8.82
C CYS A 62 13.08 -0.15 -8.98
N THR A 63 14.16 -0.17 -9.74
CA THR A 63 15.05 -1.32 -9.83
C THR A 63 16.49 -0.83 -9.70
N ALA A 64 17.23 -1.39 -8.75
CA ALA A 64 18.62 -1.04 -8.49
C ALA A 64 19.44 -2.31 -8.34
N ASN A 65 20.57 -2.40 -9.06
CA ASN A 65 21.44 -3.58 -9.04
C ASN A 65 20.70 -4.90 -9.30
N GLY A 66 19.73 -4.89 -10.23
CA GLY A 66 18.90 -6.05 -10.56
C GLY A 66 17.85 -6.41 -9.50
N ARG A 67 17.66 -5.59 -8.47
CA ARG A 67 16.67 -5.79 -7.40
C ARG A 67 15.54 -4.79 -7.53
N SER A 68 14.30 -5.27 -7.52
CA SER A 68 13.12 -4.41 -7.42
C SER A 68 13.04 -3.79 -6.03
N GLY A 69 12.63 -2.53 -5.96
CA GLY A 69 12.46 -1.79 -4.72
C GLY A 69 11.41 -0.70 -4.86
N ILE A 70 11.33 0.18 -3.86
CA ILE A 70 10.49 1.38 -3.88
C ILE A 70 11.31 2.64 -3.61
N CYS A 71 10.97 3.72 -4.30
CA CYS A 71 11.55 5.04 -4.06
C CYS A 71 10.96 5.66 -2.80
N ILE A 72 11.77 5.71 -1.75
CA ILE A 72 11.41 6.25 -0.45
C ILE A 72 12.61 6.96 0.17
N SER A 73 12.37 7.81 1.17
CA SER A 73 13.44 8.45 1.94
C SER A 73 14.38 7.42 2.54
N THR A 74 15.69 7.67 2.51
CA THR A 74 16.73 6.86 3.16
C THR A 74 16.40 6.61 4.63
N THR A 75 15.80 7.58 5.32
CA THR A 75 15.38 7.46 6.72
C THR A 75 14.18 6.54 6.91
N SER A 76 13.35 6.38 5.88
CA SER A 76 12.15 5.54 5.89
C SER A 76 12.38 4.19 5.20
N CYS A 77 13.59 3.94 4.68
CA CYS A 77 13.97 2.69 4.08
C CYS A 77 14.33 1.66 5.15
N ALA A 78 13.54 0.60 5.26
CA ALA A 78 13.84 -0.53 6.15
C ALA A 78 14.86 -1.52 5.58
N GLY A 79 15.17 -1.41 4.27
CA GLY A 79 16.15 -2.23 3.55
C GLY A 79 17.46 -1.49 3.28
N THR A 80 18.11 -1.81 2.17
CA THR A 80 19.30 -1.13 1.66
C THR A 80 18.88 0.00 0.72
N PRO A 81 19.13 1.28 1.05
CA PRO A 81 18.93 2.37 0.12
C PRO A 81 20.01 2.33 -0.98
N VAL A 82 19.59 2.36 -2.24
CA VAL A 82 20.50 2.42 -3.40
C VAL A 82 20.25 3.73 -4.15
N ALA A 83 21.27 4.59 -4.13
CA ALA A 83 21.26 5.87 -4.81
C ALA A 83 21.16 5.73 -6.34
N GLY A 84 20.65 6.77 -7.00
CA GLY A 84 20.64 6.89 -8.47
C GLY A 84 19.58 6.06 -9.20
N ALA A 85 19.03 5.02 -8.55
CA ALA A 85 17.92 4.23 -9.09
C ALA A 85 16.54 4.85 -8.84
N CYS A 86 16.50 5.92 -8.03
CA CYS A 86 15.29 6.68 -7.79
C CYS A 86 15.39 8.10 -8.33
N PRO A 87 14.37 8.56 -9.05
CA PRO A 87 14.20 9.96 -9.33
C PRO A 87 14.07 10.73 -8.00
N GLY A 88 14.93 11.70 -7.69
CA GLY A 88 14.66 12.55 -6.52
C GLY A 88 15.72 13.54 -6.07
N ALA A 89 15.42 14.15 -4.92
CA ALA A 89 16.42 14.64 -3.98
C ALA A 89 17.32 13.48 -3.54
N ALA A 90 18.55 13.78 -3.12
CA ALA A 90 19.58 12.77 -2.83
C ALA A 90 19.18 11.76 -1.73
N ASN A 91 18.24 12.13 -0.85
CA ASN A 91 17.71 11.28 0.20
C ASN A 91 16.59 10.34 -0.28
N ILE A 92 16.07 10.47 -1.51
CA ILE A 92 15.12 9.51 -2.08
C ILE A 92 15.91 8.48 -2.87
N GLN A 93 15.99 7.28 -2.32
CA GLN A 93 16.79 6.19 -2.87
C GLN A 93 15.92 4.97 -3.10
N CYS A 94 16.39 4.07 -3.97
CA CYS A 94 15.69 2.82 -4.21
C CYS A 94 15.91 1.93 -3.01
N CYS A 95 14.90 1.81 -2.16
CA CYS A 95 14.95 0.91 -1.03
C CYS A 95 14.77 -0.50 -1.56
N VAL A 96 15.88 -1.22 -1.69
CA VAL A 96 15.92 -2.63 -2.09
C VAL A 96 16.19 -3.47 -0.85
N ASP A 97 15.63 -4.68 -0.77
CA ASP A 97 15.87 -5.53 0.39
C ASP A 97 17.37 -5.90 0.52
N SER A 98 17.86 -5.94 1.76
CA SER A 98 19.28 -6.18 2.07
C SER A 98 19.75 -7.54 1.56
N ALA A 99 20.98 -7.58 1.03
CA ALA A 99 21.57 -8.74 0.36
C ALA A 99 21.73 -9.94 1.31
N GLY A 100 20.70 -10.79 1.38
CA GLY A 100 20.73 -12.05 2.12
C GLY A 100 19.61 -13.03 1.77
N SER A 101 18.79 -12.74 0.76
CA SER A 101 17.76 -13.65 0.30
C SER A 101 17.77 -13.68 -1.23
N SER A 102 18.46 -14.69 -1.74
CA SER A 102 18.58 -15.00 -3.15
C SER A 102 17.19 -15.30 -3.72
N GLY A 103 16.70 -14.42 -4.59
CA GLY A 103 15.56 -14.64 -5.48
C GLY A 103 14.19 -14.34 -4.89
N SER A 104 13.64 -13.16 -5.15
CA SER A 104 12.21 -12.95 -5.36
C SER A 104 11.93 -11.55 -5.91
N SER A 105 11.25 -11.50 -7.05
CA SER A 105 10.53 -10.35 -7.57
C SER A 105 9.65 -9.73 -6.47
N ALA A 106 9.85 -8.44 -6.20
CA ALA A 106 8.98 -7.60 -5.36
C ALA A 106 8.62 -8.16 -3.97
N GLY A 107 9.60 -8.55 -3.14
CA GLY A 107 9.46 -8.59 -1.67
C GLY A 107 8.25 -9.33 -1.09
N LEU A 108 7.73 -10.33 -1.79
CA LEU A 108 6.68 -11.23 -1.33
C LEU A 108 7.32 -12.59 -1.08
N CYS A 109 7.01 -13.19 0.07
CA CYS A 109 7.60 -14.46 0.48
C CYS A 109 6.53 -15.49 0.84
N GLY A 110 6.95 -16.75 0.73
CA GLY A 110 6.10 -17.90 0.99
C GLY A 110 4.89 -17.94 0.05
N GLY A 111 3.70 -18.19 0.60
CA GLY A 111 2.47 -18.34 -0.17
C GLY A 111 2.09 -17.12 -1.00
N TYR A 112 2.53 -15.91 -0.65
CA TYR A 112 2.18 -14.69 -1.39
C TYR A 112 3.15 -14.34 -2.52
N ALA A 113 4.19 -15.16 -2.75
CA ALA A 113 5.10 -14.96 -3.86
C ALA A 113 4.34 -14.85 -5.19
N GLY A 114 4.63 -13.80 -5.98
CA GLY A 114 3.98 -13.54 -7.27
C GLY A 114 2.58 -12.90 -7.19
N ALA A 115 2.09 -12.55 -6.00
CA ALA A 115 0.82 -11.82 -5.90
C ALA A 115 0.92 -10.41 -6.51
N THR A 116 -0.17 -9.94 -7.12
CA THR A 116 -0.24 -8.59 -7.68
C THR A 116 -0.15 -7.54 -6.58
N VAL A 117 0.88 -6.70 -6.64
CA VAL A 117 1.09 -5.58 -5.73
C VAL A 117 0.29 -4.37 -6.20
N SER A 118 -0.47 -3.77 -5.29
CA SER A 118 -1.18 -2.50 -5.48
C SER A 118 -0.61 -1.43 -4.55
N SER A 119 -0.89 -0.16 -4.84
CA SER A 119 -0.49 0.96 -3.99
C SER A 119 -1.74 1.64 -3.43
N ILE A 120 -1.84 1.76 -2.11
CA ILE A 120 -3.02 2.34 -1.43
C ILE A 120 -2.57 3.32 -0.35
N ALA A 121 -3.26 4.46 -0.27
CA ALA A 121 -3.07 5.44 0.78
C ALA A 121 -3.62 4.94 2.14
N GLY A 122 -2.73 4.91 3.14
CA GLY A 122 -3.06 4.67 4.54
C GLY A 122 -3.15 5.97 5.33
N ASN A 123 -2.70 5.93 6.58
CA ASN A 123 -2.66 7.11 7.45
C ASN A 123 -1.87 8.26 6.82
N ASN A 124 -2.34 9.49 7.04
CA ASN A 124 -1.70 10.73 6.57
C ASN A 124 -1.41 10.73 5.05
N ASN A 125 -2.22 9.98 4.28
CA ASN A 125 -2.06 9.82 2.84
C ASN A 125 -0.71 9.18 2.42
N VAL A 126 -0.05 8.46 3.32
CA VAL A 126 1.17 7.69 3.03
C VAL A 126 0.79 6.49 2.17
N MET A 127 1.47 6.32 1.04
CA MET A 127 1.23 5.20 0.13
C MET A 127 1.94 3.93 0.60
N TYR A 128 1.22 2.81 0.63
CA TYR A 128 1.75 1.51 1.00
C TYR A 128 1.62 0.52 -0.16
N SER A 129 2.64 -0.29 -0.38
CA SER A 129 2.58 -1.48 -1.23
C SER A 129 1.80 -2.57 -0.51
N VAL A 130 0.69 -3.00 -1.09
CA VAL A 130 -0.21 -3.99 -0.53
C VAL A 130 -0.51 -5.12 -1.51
N VAL A 131 -0.90 -6.26 -0.98
CA VAL A 131 -1.40 -7.42 -1.74
C VAL A 131 -2.76 -7.83 -1.21
N LYS A 132 -3.60 -8.40 -2.07
CA LYS A 132 -4.85 -9.03 -1.63
C LYS A 132 -4.55 -10.22 -0.73
N ILE A 133 -5.28 -10.31 0.37
CA ILE A 133 -5.30 -11.49 1.22
C ILE A 133 -5.93 -12.62 0.41
N LYS A 134 -5.31 -13.80 0.38
CA LYS A 134 -5.84 -14.91 -0.39
C LYS A 134 -7.21 -15.36 0.16
N PRO A 135 -8.13 -15.85 -0.69
CA PRO A 135 -9.44 -16.31 -0.24
C PRO A 135 -9.41 -17.30 0.92
N GLU A 136 -8.47 -18.24 0.91
CA GLU A 136 -8.29 -19.25 1.97
C GLU A 136 -7.83 -18.68 3.33
N HIS A 137 -7.30 -17.45 3.33
CA HIS A 137 -6.85 -16.76 4.54
C HIS A 137 -7.86 -15.72 5.02
N LEU A 138 -8.98 -15.51 4.32
CA LEU A 138 -10.02 -14.56 4.72
C LEU A 138 -11.09 -15.26 5.56
N SER A 139 -11.50 -14.65 6.68
CA SER A 139 -12.65 -15.13 7.47
C SER A 139 -13.95 -15.08 6.65
N ASN A 140 -14.03 -14.14 5.70
CA ASN A 140 -15.10 -14.08 4.70
C ASN A 140 -14.50 -14.01 3.28
N PRO A 141 -14.38 -15.15 2.56
CA PRO A 141 -13.81 -15.17 1.22
C PRO A 141 -14.52 -14.28 0.19
N ALA A 142 -15.80 -13.95 0.40
CA ALA A 142 -16.57 -13.10 -0.51
C ALA A 142 -15.98 -11.68 -0.63
N ILE A 143 -15.24 -11.20 0.37
CA ILE A 143 -14.63 -9.85 0.30
C ILE A 143 -13.42 -9.81 -0.62
N TYR A 144 -12.92 -10.95 -1.12
CA TYR A 144 -11.75 -10.98 -2.02
C TYR A 144 -11.97 -10.19 -3.31
N SER A 145 -13.18 -10.26 -3.88
CA SER A 145 -13.53 -9.56 -5.13
C SER A 145 -13.72 -8.05 -4.96
N ASN A 146 -13.97 -7.59 -3.74
CA ASN A 146 -14.14 -6.17 -3.45
C ASN A 146 -12.89 -5.35 -3.79
N SER A 147 -13.09 -4.08 -4.10
CA SER A 147 -12.00 -3.12 -4.24
C SER A 147 -11.19 -3.03 -2.94
N PRO A 148 -9.86 -2.98 -3.00
CA PRO A 148 -9.01 -2.75 -1.83
C PRO A 148 -9.28 -1.48 -1.02
N THR A 149 -9.94 -0.49 -1.62
CA THR A 149 -10.38 0.73 -0.91
C THR A 149 -11.77 0.57 -0.28
N ALA A 150 -12.53 -0.44 -0.71
CA ALA A 150 -13.89 -0.72 -0.28
C ALA A 150 -13.98 -1.86 0.76
N SER A 151 -12.87 -2.50 1.12
CA SER A 151 -12.80 -3.52 2.17
C SER A 151 -11.38 -3.68 2.70
N ASP A 152 -11.26 -4.19 3.92
CA ASP A 152 -9.96 -4.42 4.56
C ASP A 152 -9.34 -5.77 4.09
N ASN A 153 -9.46 -6.07 2.78
CA ASN A 153 -9.09 -7.34 2.15
C ASN A 153 -7.66 -7.37 1.61
N THR A 154 -6.81 -6.44 2.06
CA THR A 154 -5.40 -6.36 1.68
C THR A 154 -4.51 -6.30 2.90
N MET A 155 -3.21 -6.51 2.71
CA MET A 155 -2.19 -6.28 3.73
C MET A 155 -0.93 -5.75 3.04
N THR A 156 -0.05 -5.06 3.77
CA THR A 156 1.23 -4.63 3.19
C THR A 156 2.07 -5.84 2.80
N THR A 157 2.97 -5.67 1.84
CA THR A 157 3.86 -6.75 1.39
C THR A 157 4.68 -7.35 2.54
N SER A 158 5.19 -6.50 3.45
CA SER A 158 5.89 -6.92 4.66
C SER A 158 5.01 -7.73 5.60
N THR A 159 3.75 -7.33 5.77
CA THR A 159 2.78 -8.02 6.63
C THR A 159 2.33 -9.34 6.02
N ALA A 160 2.23 -9.44 4.69
CA ALA A 160 1.99 -10.70 3.99
C ALA A 160 3.08 -11.73 4.26
N CYS A 161 4.33 -11.28 4.22
CA CYS A 161 5.47 -12.12 4.57
C CYS A 161 5.43 -12.63 6.02
N ALA A 162 5.14 -11.75 6.98
CA ALA A 162 5.04 -12.12 8.38
C ALA A 162 3.85 -13.06 8.63
N PHE A 163 2.70 -12.75 8.02
CA PHE A 163 1.48 -13.54 8.14
C PHE A 163 1.67 -14.94 7.57
N ASP A 164 2.30 -15.10 6.40
CA ASP A 164 2.52 -16.41 5.80
C ASP A 164 3.33 -17.34 6.71
N LYS A 165 4.43 -16.83 7.28
CA LYS A 165 5.25 -17.58 8.26
C LYS A 165 4.41 -18.01 9.48
N MET A 166 3.60 -17.09 10.00
CA MET A 166 2.71 -17.38 11.13
C MET A 166 1.64 -18.40 10.77
N ALA A 167 1.02 -18.30 9.60
CA ALA A 167 -0.03 -19.20 9.12
C ALA A 167 0.53 -20.62 8.87
N VAL A 168 1.73 -20.73 8.31
CA VAL A 168 2.43 -22.02 8.13
C VAL A 168 2.72 -22.68 9.48
N ALA A 169 3.28 -21.92 10.43
CA ALA A 169 3.57 -22.44 11.78
C ALA A 169 2.29 -22.85 12.52
N ALA A 170 1.23 -22.04 12.44
CA ALA A 170 -0.07 -22.37 13.01
C ALA A 170 -0.64 -23.65 12.41
N LYS A 171 -0.59 -23.81 11.09
CA LYS A 171 -1.07 -25.02 10.40
C LYS A 171 -0.29 -26.27 10.83
N GLN A 172 1.03 -26.18 11.01
CA GLN A 172 1.85 -27.28 11.53
C GLN A 172 1.45 -27.67 12.96
N ALA A 173 0.98 -26.70 13.75
CA ALA A 173 0.41 -26.93 15.08
C ALA A 173 -1.08 -27.32 15.07
N GLY A 174 -1.68 -27.57 13.90
CA GLY A 174 -3.10 -27.93 13.78
C GLY A 174 -4.07 -26.75 13.96
N VAL A 175 -3.58 -25.51 13.93
CA VAL A 175 -4.37 -24.29 14.11
C VAL A 175 -4.58 -23.59 12.77
N THR A 176 -5.83 -23.27 12.44
CA THR A 176 -6.18 -22.45 11.28
C THR A 176 -6.40 -21.00 11.70
N ILE A 177 -5.64 -20.09 11.10
CA ILE A 177 -5.77 -18.64 11.30
C ILE A 177 -6.44 -18.02 10.08
N THR A 178 -7.44 -17.18 10.31
CA THR A 178 -8.12 -16.40 9.26
C THR A 178 -8.05 -14.91 9.60
N VAL A 179 -7.97 -14.07 8.56
CA VAL A 179 -7.94 -12.62 8.67
C VAL A 179 -9.34 -12.06 8.44
N ALA A 180 -9.86 -11.36 9.43
CA ALA A 180 -11.13 -10.66 9.35
C ALA A 180 -10.96 -9.23 8.79
N SER A 181 -9.87 -8.56 9.15
CA SER A 181 -9.55 -7.21 8.66
C SER A 181 -8.04 -6.98 8.57
N GLY A 182 -7.58 -6.52 7.41
CA GLY A 182 -6.20 -6.14 7.15
C GLY A 182 -5.98 -4.63 7.04
N PHE A 183 -5.28 -4.19 6.00
CA PHE A 183 -4.97 -2.79 5.73
C PHE A 183 -6.24 -1.95 5.57
N ARG A 184 -6.24 -0.75 6.15
CA ARG A 184 -7.41 0.13 6.18
C ARG A 184 -7.07 1.54 5.74
N THR A 185 -7.84 2.08 4.79
CA THR A 185 -7.71 3.48 4.36
C THR A 185 -8.22 4.44 5.45
N VAL A 186 -7.83 5.72 5.38
CA VAL A 186 -8.34 6.76 6.29
C VAL A 186 -9.87 6.88 6.21
N ALA A 187 -10.43 6.91 5.00
CA ALA A 187 -11.88 6.98 4.78
C ALA A 187 -12.62 5.79 5.44
N ARG A 188 -12.03 4.59 5.39
CA ARG A 188 -12.61 3.43 6.05
C ARG A 188 -12.47 3.51 7.58
N GLN A 189 -11.39 4.08 8.09
CA GLN A 189 -11.22 4.34 9.52
C GLN A 189 -12.21 5.40 10.03
N GLU A 190 -12.60 6.39 9.22
CA GLU A 190 -13.64 7.39 9.56
C GLU A 190 -15.00 6.73 9.81
N TYR A 191 -15.38 5.73 8.99
CA TYR A 191 -16.60 4.95 9.23
C TYR A 191 -16.57 4.29 10.62
N PHE A 192 -15.50 3.57 10.96
CA PHE A 192 -15.39 2.90 12.27
C PHE A 192 -15.30 3.88 13.44
N TRP A 193 -14.61 5.01 13.26
CA TRP A 193 -14.57 6.09 14.24
C TRP A 193 -15.96 6.68 14.49
N ASN A 194 -16.75 6.89 13.43
CA ASN A 194 -18.13 7.35 13.57
C ASN A 194 -19.01 6.31 14.29
N CYS A 195 -18.89 5.03 13.95
CA CYS A 195 -19.58 3.95 14.68
C CYS A 195 -19.21 3.93 16.17
N TYR A 196 -17.93 4.12 16.49
CA TYR A 196 -17.46 4.18 17.88
C TYR A 196 -18.05 5.38 18.64
N GLN A 197 -18.08 6.57 18.03
CA GLN A 197 -18.59 7.79 18.67
C GLN A 197 -20.10 7.73 18.89
N THR A 198 -20.84 7.28 17.87
CA THR A 198 -22.31 7.29 17.87
C THR A 198 -22.94 6.05 18.49
N LYS A 199 -22.17 4.96 18.60
CA LYS A 199 -22.66 3.62 18.97
C LYS A 199 -23.73 3.04 18.02
N ALA A 200 -23.93 3.65 16.84
CA ALA A 200 -25.01 3.31 15.92
C ALA A 200 -24.72 2.09 15.03
N CYS A 201 -23.46 1.64 14.96
CA CYS A 201 -23.02 0.52 14.13
C CYS A 201 -21.84 -0.21 14.77
N ASN A 202 -21.53 -1.40 14.26
CA ASN A 202 -20.41 -2.23 14.71
C ASN A 202 -20.35 -2.39 16.24
N ASN A 203 -21.53 -2.52 16.87
CA ASN A 203 -21.71 -2.62 18.32
C ASN A 203 -21.03 -1.49 19.13
N GLY A 204 -20.70 -0.36 18.48
CA GLY A 204 -19.97 0.73 19.10
C GLY A 204 -18.55 0.39 19.53
N ASN A 205 -17.96 -0.63 18.89
CA ASN A 205 -16.60 -1.11 19.15
C ASN A 205 -15.57 0.03 19.11
N LEU A 206 -14.56 -0.03 19.99
CA LEU A 206 -13.49 0.97 20.07
C LEU A 206 -12.76 1.08 18.74
N ALA A 207 -12.63 2.32 18.24
CA ALA A 207 -11.88 2.62 17.03
C ALA A 207 -10.86 3.73 17.32
N ALA A 208 -9.68 3.63 16.70
CA ALA A 208 -8.72 4.73 16.72
C ALA A 208 -9.26 5.93 15.92
N ARG A 209 -8.81 7.14 16.27
CA ARG A 209 -9.05 8.33 15.46
C ARG A 209 -8.50 8.12 14.04
N PRO A 210 -9.18 8.62 12.98
CA PRO A 210 -8.67 8.54 11.62
C PRO A 210 -7.25 9.11 11.52
N GLY A 211 -6.37 8.42 10.80
CA GLY A 211 -4.96 8.78 10.68
C GLY A 211 -4.03 8.23 11.78
N THR A 212 -4.55 7.60 12.84
CA THR A 212 -3.71 7.02 13.92
C THR A 212 -3.80 5.50 14.05
N SER A 213 -4.67 4.85 13.27
CA SER A 213 -4.92 3.40 13.32
C SER A 213 -3.72 2.56 12.86
N ASN A 214 -3.44 1.45 13.52
CA ASN A 214 -2.39 0.50 13.11
C ASN A 214 -2.72 -0.18 11.76
N HIS A 215 -4.00 -0.38 11.46
CA HIS A 215 -4.42 -0.92 10.16
C HIS A 215 -4.06 0.02 9.01
N GLY A 216 -4.17 1.34 9.21
CA GLY A 216 -3.75 2.34 8.23
C GLY A 216 -2.25 2.56 8.15
N ARG A 217 -1.47 1.92 9.02
CA ARG A 217 -0.01 1.76 8.87
C ARG A 217 0.39 0.42 8.28
N GLY A 218 -0.59 -0.46 8.01
CA GLY A 218 -0.34 -1.82 7.56
C GLY A 218 0.34 -2.73 8.59
N ALA A 219 0.33 -2.33 9.87
CA ALA A 219 1.02 -3.04 10.96
C ALA A 219 0.06 -3.86 11.83
N ALA A 220 -1.19 -4.06 11.39
CA ALA A 220 -2.20 -4.81 12.13
C ALA A 220 -3.01 -5.71 11.18
N LEU A 221 -3.34 -6.89 11.69
CA LEU A 221 -4.33 -7.81 11.15
C LEU A 221 -5.26 -8.18 12.31
N ASP A 222 -6.57 -8.09 12.10
CA ASP A 222 -7.57 -8.67 12.99
C ASP A 222 -7.73 -10.13 12.59
N LEU A 223 -7.37 -11.05 13.48
CA LEU A 223 -7.36 -12.49 13.22
C LEU A 223 -8.50 -13.16 13.99
N ASN A 224 -9.19 -14.11 13.36
CA ASN A 224 -10.18 -14.99 13.99
C ASN A 224 -11.15 -14.22 14.92
N THR A 225 -11.73 -13.10 14.44
CA THR A 225 -12.61 -12.25 15.25
C THR A 225 -13.99 -12.85 15.48
N ASP A 226 -14.35 -13.86 14.69
CA ASP A 226 -15.21 -14.94 15.16
C ASP A 226 -14.32 -15.88 15.97
N CYS A 227 -14.55 -16.06 17.27
CA CYS A 227 -13.86 -17.09 18.04
C CYS A 227 -14.32 -18.49 17.59
N GLY A 228 -14.16 -18.80 16.30
CA GLY A 228 -14.85 -19.86 15.59
C GLY A 228 -14.78 -21.16 16.37
N SER A 229 -15.84 -21.94 16.27
CA SER A 229 -15.85 -23.35 16.59
C SER A 229 -14.65 -24.02 15.91
N GLN A 230 -13.49 -23.99 16.57
CA GLN A 230 -12.34 -24.79 16.23
C GLN A 230 -12.75 -26.21 16.61
N SER A 231 -12.93 -27.08 15.62
CA SER A 231 -13.11 -28.50 15.90
C SER A 231 -11.83 -29.00 16.58
N GLY A 232 -11.86 -29.17 17.91
CA GLY A 232 -10.78 -29.72 18.70
C GLY A 232 -10.27 -28.88 19.87
N ALA A 233 -10.66 -27.61 20.01
CA ALA A 233 -10.38 -26.83 21.22
C ALA A 233 -11.40 -25.70 21.34
N THR A 234 -12.01 -25.54 22.52
CA THR A 234 -12.83 -24.37 22.85
C THR A 234 -11.92 -23.17 23.12
N PRO A 235 -11.88 -22.12 22.26
CA PRO A 235 -11.09 -20.94 22.56
C PRO A 235 -11.89 -20.07 23.54
N ASN A 236 -11.39 -19.90 24.76
CA ASN A 236 -11.92 -18.91 25.68
C ASN A 236 -11.49 -17.51 25.17
N CYS A 237 -12.43 -16.70 24.68
CA CYS A 237 -12.17 -15.38 24.08
C CYS A 237 -11.62 -14.33 25.08
N GLY A 238 -11.22 -14.71 26.29
CA GLY A 238 -10.61 -13.82 27.29
C GLY A 238 -9.18 -13.37 26.97
N GLY A 239 -8.67 -13.67 25.78
CA GLY A 239 -7.25 -13.59 25.44
C GLY A 239 -6.89 -12.77 24.19
N SER A 240 -7.78 -11.94 23.62
CA SER A 240 -7.44 -11.07 22.49
C SER A 240 -6.25 -10.17 22.85
N ARG A 241 -5.04 -10.59 22.46
CA ARG A 241 -3.80 -9.83 22.63
C ARG A 241 -3.54 -9.06 21.35
N VAL A 242 -3.49 -7.73 21.44
CA VAL A 242 -2.76 -6.92 20.47
C VAL A 242 -1.32 -7.38 20.57
N LEU A 243 -0.80 -8.07 19.56
CA LEU A 243 0.63 -8.39 19.51
C LEU A 243 1.36 -7.10 19.14
N PRO A 244 2.08 -6.43 20.07
CA PRO A 244 2.88 -5.28 19.69
C PRO A 244 3.97 -5.73 18.72
N GLU A 245 4.45 -4.81 17.89
CA GLU A 245 5.52 -5.00 16.91
C GLU A 245 6.77 -5.74 17.46
N GLN A 246 6.98 -5.70 18.78
CA GLN A 246 8.06 -6.41 19.47
C GLN A 246 7.84 -7.93 19.64
N ILE A 247 6.61 -8.44 19.61
CA ILE A 247 6.33 -9.89 19.68
C ILE A 247 6.70 -10.60 18.36
N ILE A 248 6.57 -9.92 17.21
CA ILE A 248 7.10 -10.42 15.93
C ILE A 248 8.63 -10.62 16.01
N LYS A 249 9.33 -9.82 16.83
CA LYS A 249 10.78 -9.95 17.07
C LYS A 249 11.15 -10.90 18.20
N SER A 250 10.29 -11.15 19.19
CA SER A 250 10.66 -11.92 20.40
C SER A 250 10.01 -13.30 20.56
N GLN A 251 8.95 -13.63 19.82
CA GLN A 251 8.26 -14.94 19.96
C GLN A 251 8.58 -15.98 18.88
N LEU A 252 9.42 -15.65 17.91
CA LEU A 252 10.12 -16.66 17.09
C LEU A 252 11.35 -17.26 17.80
N GLY A 253 11.63 -16.85 19.04
CA GLY A 253 12.78 -17.31 19.83
C GLY A 253 12.57 -18.59 20.66
N ARG A 254 11.47 -19.33 20.48
CA ARG A 254 11.24 -20.61 21.19
C ARG A 254 10.72 -21.75 20.30
N PHE A 255 10.91 -21.65 19.00
CA PHE A 255 10.65 -22.76 18.07
C PHE A 255 11.91 -23.09 17.24
N LEU A 256 13.05 -23.16 17.94
CA LEU A 256 14.14 -24.07 17.64
C LEU A 256 13.94 -25.33 18.49
#